data_AF-A0A9P8Q9I1-F1
#
_entry.id   AF-A0A9P8Q9I1-F1
#
_cell.length_a   1.000
_cell.length_b   1.000
_cell.length_c   1.000
_cell.angle_alpha   90.00
_cell.angle_beta   90.00
_cell.angle_gamma   90.00
#
_symmetry.space_group_name_H-M   'P 1'
#
loop_
_entity.id
_entity.type
_entity.pdbx_description
1 polymer ?
#
loop_
_entity_poly.entity_id
_entity_poly.type
_entity_poly.pdbx_seq_one_letter_code
_entity_poly.pdbx_strand_id
1 'polypeptide(L)' 'YGFAMVFPDTSPRGAGVEGEDETYKFGTGAGFYVDATEEKWSNNYRMYSYISKELLPGLASAYSQLDFDNISITGH' A
#
# COMPACT_ATOMS: atom_id res chain seq x y z
N TYR A 1 -24.41 7.43 7.06
CA TYR A 1 -23.33 6.43 7.13
C TYR A 1 -22.13 6.93 7.92
N GLY A 2 -21.60 8.14 7.70
CA GLY A 2 -20.69 8.77 8.67
C GLY A 2 -19.38 8.00 8.93
N PHE A 3 -18.76 7.46 7.87
CA PHE A 3 -17.48 6.76 7.94
C PHE A 3 -16.36 7.61 7.30
N ALA A 4 -15.12 7.35 7.71
CA ALA A 4 -13.93 7.84 7.01
C ALA A 4 -13.58 6.91 5.84
N MET A 5 -12.96 7.46 4.80
CA MET A 5 -12.39 6.69 3.69
C MET A 5 -10.90 6.97 3.58
N VAL A 6 -10.13 5.93 3.32
CA VAL A 6 -8.68 5.98 3.12
C VAL A 6 -8.40 5.56 1.69
N PHE A 7 -7.56 6.34 1.00
CA PHE A 7 -7.12 6.08 -0.38
C PHE A 7 -5.58 5.99 -0.42
N PRO A 8 -5.02 4.78 -0.18
CA PRO A 8 -3.58 4.58 -0.23
C PRO A 8 -3.06 4.62 -1.67
N ASP A 9 -1.75 4.80 -1.84
CA ASP A 9 -1.11 4.63 -3.13
C ASP A 9 -1.04 3.13 -3.53
N THR A 10 -0.68 2.88 -4.79
CA THR A 10 -0.77 1.57 -5.47
C THR A 10 0.57 0.84 -5.56
N SER A 11 1.68 1.53 -5.31
CA SER A 11 3.04 1.01 -5.29
C SER A 11 3.93 1.91 -4.43
N PRO A 12 5.15 1.49 -4.06
CA PRO A 12 6.19 2.44 -3.67
C PRO A 12 6.44 3.46 -4.80
N ARG A 13 6.98 4.62 -4.41
CA ARG A 13 7.36 5.69 -5.34
C ARG A 13 8.85 5.99 -5.18
N GLY A 14 9.56 6.11 -6.30
CA GLY A 14 10.99 6.42 -6.31
C GLY A 14 11.84 5.34 -5.67
N ALA A 15 11.51 4.06 -5.88
CA ALA A 15 12.29 2.95 -5.34
C ALA A 15 13.64 2.78 -6.06
N GLY A 16 13.79 3.33 -7.27
CA GLY A 16 15.01 3.26 -8.07
C GLY A 16 15.26 1.86 -8.63
N VAL A 17 14.21 1.06 -8.77
CA VAL A 17 14.29 -0.33 -9.21
C VAL A 17 14.30 -0.33 -10.74
N GLU A 18 15.41 -0.72 -11.38
CA GLU A 18 15.46 -0.71 -12.86
C GLU A 18 14.29 -1.55 -13.46
N GLY A 19 13.64 -1.03 -14.49
CA GLY A 19 12.45 -1.65 -15.06
C GLY A 19 11.12 -1.27 -14.39
N GLU A 20 11.14 -0.54 -13.26
CA GLU A 20 9.89 -0.19 -12.56
C GLU A 20 9.01 0.82 -13.30
N ASP A 21 9.60 1.60 -14.21
CA ASP A 21 8.90 2.63 -15.00
C ASP A 21 8.79 2.25 -16.49
N GLU A 22 9.18 1.03 -16.88
CA GLU A 22 9.19 0.61 -18.29
C GLU A 22 7.80 0.33 -18.85
N THR A 23 6.85 -0.06 -18.00
CA THR A 23 5.49 -0.41 -18.42
C THR A 23 4.48 0.00 -17.36
N TYR A 24 3.32 0.49 -17.81
CA TYR A 24 2.23 0.87 -16.92
C TYR A 24 1.57 -0.33 -16.19
N LYS A 25 1.88 -1.56 -16.60
CA LYS A 25 1.29 -2.79 -16.04
C LYS A 25 2.13 -3.42 -14.93
N PHE A 26 3.32 -2.91 -14.63
CA PHE A 26 4.25 -3.52 -13.68
C PHE A 26 5.19 -2.47 -13.09
N GLY A 27 5.56 -2.61 -11.82
CA GLY A 27 6.39 -1.63 -11.12
C GLY A 27 5.59 -0.44 -10.60
N THR A 28 6.05 0.78 -10.88
CA THR A 28 5.47 2.02 -10.38
C THR A 28 4.01 2.18 -10.83
N GLY A 29 3.08 2.34 -9.87
CA GLY A 29 1.64 2.36 -10.10
C GLY A 29 0.98 0.98 -10.21
N ALA A 30 1.76 -0.11 -10.10
CA ALA A 30 1.30 -1.47 -10.34
C ALA A 30 1.94 -2.46 -9.34
N GLY A 31 1.78 -2.21 -8.04
CA GLY A 31 2.33 -3.07 -6.97
C GLY A 31 1.50 -4.33 -6.65
N PHE A 32 0.30 -4.47 -7.23
CA PHE A 32 -0.60 -5.63 -7.10
C PHE A 32 -0.98 -6.06 -5.68
N TYR A 33 -0.68 -5.25 -4.66
CA TYR A 33 -0.95 -5.55 -3.24
C TYR A 33 -0.33 -6.87 -2.76
N VAL A 34 0.86 -7.22 -3.28
CA VAL A 34 1.65 -8.37 -2.84
C VAL A 34 2.90 -7.92 -2.08
N ASP A 35 3.48 -8.84 -1.31
CA ASP A 35 4.87 -8.73 -0.88
C ASP A 35 5.73 -9.50 -1.89
N ALA A 36 6.49 -8.76 -2.71
CA ALA A 36 7.39 -9.35 -3.69
C ALA A 36 8.48 -10.18 -2.99
N THR A 37 8.78 -11.36 -3.55
CA THR A 37 9.84 -12.25 -3.05
C THR A 37 11.10 -12.20 -3.89
N GLU A 38 10.95 -11.84 -5.17
CA GLU A 38 12.06 -11.85 -6.12
C GLU A 38 12.86 -10.55 -6.05
N GLU A 39 14.19 -10.69 -6.00
CA GLU A 39 15.07 -9.57 -6.25
C GLU A 39 14.84 -9.05 -7.67
N LYS A 40 14.83 -7.74 -7.87
CA LYS A 40 15.16 -6.64 -6.93
C LYS A 40 13.92 -6.02 -6.25
N TRP A 41 12.75 -6.57 -6.50
CA TRP A 41 11.45 -6.02 -6.10
C TRP A 41 11.18 -6.16 -4.60
N SER A 42 11.63 -7.27 -4.01
CA SER A 42 11.55 -7.61 -2.59
C SER A 42 11.93 -6.49 -1.62
N ASN A 43 12.84 -5.60 -2.01
CA ASN A 43 13.32 -4.51 -1.15
C ASN A 43 12.27 -3.43 -0.89
N ASN A 44 11.40 -3.13 -1.86
CA ASN A 44 10.48 -1.99 -1.80
C ASN A 44 9.02 -2.36 -2.08
N TYR A 45 8.77 -3.41 -2.88
CA TYR A 45 7.44 -3.80 -3.32
C TYR A 45 6.77 -4.72 -2.30
N ARG A 46 6.45 -4.14 -1.13
CA ARG A 46 5.82 -4.83 0.02
C ARG A 46 4.43 -4.27 0.32
N MET A 47 3.61 -4.18 -0.73
CA MET A 47 2.31 -3.51 -0.66
C MET A 47 1.30 -4.26 0.21
N TYR A 48 1.39 -5.59 0.29
CA TYR A 48 0.54 -6.37 1.21
C TYR A 48 0.82 -5.98 2.66
N SER A 49 2.10 -6.00 3.06
CA SER A 49 2.50 -5.61 4.42
C SER A 49 2.23 -4.14 4.71
N TYR A 50 2.45 -3.24 3.75
CA TYR A 50 2.11 -1.82 3.89
C TYR A 50 0.62 -1.62 4.25
N ILE A 51 -0.30 -2.18 3.46
CA ILE A 51 -1.74 -2.02 3.67
C ILE A 51 -2.21 -2.71 4.96
N SER A 52 -1.77 -3.96 5.19
CA SER A 52 -2.33 -4.80 6.26
C SER A 52 -1.68 -4.62 7.63
N LYS A 53 -0.43 -4.14 7.70
CA LYS A 53 0.35 -4.11 8.94
C LYS A 53 0.88 -2.74 9.31
N GLU A 54 1.18 -1.87 8.34
CA GLU A 54 1.82 -0.58 8.60
C GLU A 54 0.81 0.57 8.59
N LEU A 55 -0.02 0.66 7.56
CA LEU A 55 -0.91 1.78 7.31
C LEU A 55 -1.91 1.97 8.45
N LEU A 56 -2.58 0.91 8.88
CA LEU A 56 -3.62 1.00 9.91
C LEU A 56 -3.07 1.48 11.26
N PRO A 57 -1.98 0.92 11.81
CA PRO A 57 -1.36 1.47 13.03
C PRO A 57 -0.88 2.91 12.87
N GLY A 58 -0.32 3.28 11.71
CA GLY A 58 0.08 4.65 11.42
C GLY A 58 -1.09 5.62 11.51
N LEU A 59 -2.20 5.30 10.86
CA LEU A 59 -3.43 6.10 10.92
C LEU A 59 -4.03 6.14 12.32
N ALA A 60 -4.05 5.03 13.05
CA ALA A 60 -4.54 4.97 14.43
C ALA A 60 -3.76 5.90 15.37
N SER A 61 -2.44 5.97 15.20
CA SER A 61 -1.60 6.89 15.96
C SER A 61 -1.86 8.37 15.63
N ALA A 62 -2.21 8.68 14.38
CA ALA A 62 -2.40 10.05 13.91
C ALA A 62 -3.83 10.58 14.14
N TYR A 63 -4.82 9.68 14.19
CA TYR A 63 -6.25 10.02 14.19
C TYR A 63 -7.01 9.27 15.28
N SER A 64 -6.75 9.59 16.54
CA SER A 64 -7.36 8.92 17.70
C SER A 64 -8.89 9.05 17.80
N GLN A 65 -9.51 9.94 17.03
CA GLN A 65 -10.97 10.12 16.97
C GLN A 65 -11.69 9.10 16.07
N LEU A 66 -10.97 8.28 15.31
CA LEU A 66 -11.54 7.27 14.41
C LEU A 66 -11.52 5.88 15.05
N ASP A 67 -12.44 5.01 14.62
CA ASP A 67 -12.51 3.61 15.02
C ASP A 67 -11.65 2.75 14.07
N PHE A 68 -10.67 2.04 14.63
CA PHE A 68 -9.77 1.14 13.90
C PHE A 68 -9.99 -0.35 14.24
N ASP A 69 -11.02 -0.67 15.03
CA ASP A 69 -11.44 -2.05 15.30
C ASP A 69 -12.57 -2.49 14.35
N ASN A 70 -13.35 -1.54 13.82
CA ASN A 70 -14.41 -1.79 12.82
C ASN A 70 -14.05 -1.23 11.44
N ILE A 71 -13.39 -2.07 10.62
CA ILE A 71 -12.86 -1.67 9.31
C ILE A 71 -13.46 -2.54 8.20
N SER A 72 -13.68 -1.94 7.04
CA SER A 72 -14.04 -2.62 5.80
C SER A 72 -13.01 -2.30 4.70
N ILE A 73 -12.88 -3.20 3.73
CA ILE A 73 -11.99 -3.03 2.57
C ILE A 73 -12.77 -3.16 1.27
N THR A 74 -12.45 -2.30 0.31
CA THR A 74 -13.00 -2.33 -1.05
C THR A 74 -11.96 -1.75 -2.01
N GLY A 75 -12.13 -1.96 -3.32
CA GLY A 75 -11.22 -1.47 -4.34
C GLY A 75 -11.77 -1.70 -5.75
N HIS A 76 -11.12 -1.09 -6.74
CA HIS A 76 -11.33 -1.32 -8.17
C HIS A 76 -10.02 -1.80 -8.79
#